data_AF-A0A552D0F7-F1
#
_entry.id   AF-A0A552D0F7-F1
#
_cell.length_a   1.000
_cell.length_b   1.000
_cell.length_c   1.000
_cell.angle_alpha   90.00
_cell.angle_beta   90.00
_cell.angle_gamma   90.00
#
_symmetry.space_group_name_H-M   'P 1'
#
loop_
_entity.id
_entity.type
_entity.pdbx_description
1 polymer ?
#
loop_
_entity_poly.entity_id
_entity_poly.type
_entity_poly.pdbx_seq_one_letter_code
_entity_poly.pdbx_strand_id
1 'polypeptide(L)'
;MQNKNLPVTIDSKLIWNDTGINLVAGQEYHFQATGQWTDWTITSNADGYESPNFFLKLCEGLRRMPNSPWFSLIGSIDKDQDSLFLIGTNKQFTAPKTGRLYCFANDVIIAYGNNRDSIQLTVTSLT
;
A
#
# COMPACT_ATOMS: atom_id res chain seq x y z
N MET A 1 -22.83 12.77 -0.52
CA MET A 1 -21.77 13.52 -1.22
C MET A 1 -20.49 12.74 -1.05
N GLN A 2 -19.75 12.45 -2.12
CA GLN A 2 -18.46 11.75 -2.00
C GLN A 2 -17.43 12.72 -1.43
N ASN A 3 -16.75 12.33 -0.35
CA ASN A 3 -15.67 13.13 0.23
C ASN A 3 -14.34 12.62 -0.30
N LYS A 4 -13.68 13.43 -1.12
CA LYS A 4 -12.36 13.14 -1.68
C LYS A 4 -11.30 13.83 -0.83
N ASN A 5 -10.37 13.05 -0.29
CA ASN A 5 -9.21 13.60 0.41
C ASN A 5 -8.18 14.14 -0.59
N LEU A 6 -7.35 15.08 -0.16
CA LEU A 6 -6.17 15.48 -0.93
C LEU A 6 -5.23 14.28 -1.10
N PRO A 7 -4.46 14.21 -2.20
CA PRO A 7 -3.46 13.16 -2.36
C PRO A 7 -2.48 13.15 -1.18
N VAL A 8 -2.23 11.96 -0.65
CA VAL A 8 -1.26 11.69 0.41
C VAL A 8 -0.05 11.00 -0.20
N THR A 9 1.15 11.49 0.12
CA THR A 9 2.41 10.85 -0.30
C THR A 9 2.71 9.64 0.57
N ILE A 10 3.00 8.51 -0.07
CA ILE A 10 3.41 7.25 0.56
C ILE A 10 4.87 7.00 0.19
N ASP A 11 5.78 7.27 1.12
CA ASP A 11 7.21 7.08 0.96
C ASP A 11 7.57 5.59 1.13
N SER A 12 8.27 5.04 0.13
CA SER A 12 8.69 3.65 0.09
C SER A 12 9.72 3.27 1.17
N LYS A 13 10.41 4.26 1.77
CA LYS A 13 11.35 4.04 2.90
C LYS A 13 10.66 3.89 4.24
N LEU A 14 9.40 4.32 4.37
CA LEU A 14 8.67 4.24 5.62
C LEU A 14 7.96 2.90 5.75
N ILE A 15 8.28 2.16 6.82
CA ILE A 15 7.57 0.94 7.21
C ILE A 15 6.09 1.20 7.50
N TRP A 16 5.71 2.42 7.89
CA TRP A 16 4.32 2.83 8.03
C TRP A 16 4.20 4.28 7.65
N ASN A 17 3.40 4.55 6.61
CA ASN A 17 2.96 5.90 6.27
C ASN A 17 1.62 6.14 6.97
N ASP A 18 1.58 7.09 7.92
CA ASP A 18 0.32 7.57 8.48
C ASP A 18 -0.36 8.47 7.45
N THR A 19 -1.56 8.09 7.02
CA THR A 19 -2.26 8.86 5.98
C THR A 19 -3.05 10.04 6.53
N GLY A 20 -3.29 10.10 7.84
CA GLY A 20 -4.22 11.07 8.42
C GLY A 20 -5.70 10.85 8.03
N ILE A 21 -6.03 9.75 7.33
CA ILE A 21 -7.40 9.39 6.92
C ILE A 21 -7.97 8.35 7.89
N ASN A 22 -9.18 8.58 8.39
CA ASN A 22 -9.92 7.60 9.19
C ASN A 22 -10.93 6.86 8.30
N LEU A 23 -10.91 5.55 8.35
CA LEU A 23 -11.91 4.68 7.74
C LEU A 23 -13.00 4.36 8.78
N VAL A 24 -14.22 4.17 8.31
CA VAL A 24 -15.41 3.87 9.12
C VAL A 24 -15.92 2.49 8.73
N ALA A 25 -16.18 1.63 9.70
CA ALA A 25 -16.70 0.28 9.46
C ALA A 25 -17.99 0.32 8.61
N GLY A 26 -18.05 -0.54 7.59
CA GLY A 26 -19.17 -0.65 6.65
C GLY A 26 -19.21 0.44 5.58
N GLN A 27 -18.39 1.48 5.67
CA GLN A 27 -18.29 2.51 4.63
C GLN A 27 -17.45 1.98 3.45
N GLU A 28 -17.93 2.23 2.24
CA GLU A 28 -17.19 1.96 1.01
C GLU A 28 -16.30 3.14 0.61
N TYR A 29 -15.12 2.82 0.12
CA TYR A 29 -14.11 3.76 -0.33
C TYR A 29 -13.55 3.37 -1.70
N HIS A 30 -13.17 4.38 -2.47
CA HIS A 30 -12.38 4.23 -3.69
C HIS A 30 -10.98 4.79 -3.48
N PHE A 31 -9.98 3.93 -3.68
CA PHE A 31 -8.56 4.26 -3.61
C PHE A 31 -8.01 4.39 -5.02
N GLN A 32 -7.23 5.45 -5.25
CA GLN A 32 -6.54 5.69 -6.51
C GLN A 32 -5.10 6.09 -6.22
N ALA A 33 -4.15 5.35 -6.76
CA ALA A 33 -2.73 5.59 -6.58
C ALA A 33 -2.04 5.91 -7.91
N THR A 34 -1.16 6.91 -7.89
CA THR A 34 -0.35 7.32 -9.05
C THR A 34 1.11 7.50 -8.66
N GLY A 35 1.97 7.60 -9.66
CA GLY A 35 3.42 7.70 -9.46
C GLY A 35 4.12 6.34 -9.54
N GLN A 36 5.41 6.37 -9.20
CA GLN A 36 6.28 5.21 -9.22
C GLN A 36 7.25 5.27 -8.04
N TRP A 37 7.62 4.10 -7.56
CA TRP A 37 8.67 3.90 -6.56
C TRP A 37 9.66 2.83 -7.00
N THR A 38 10.83 2.84 -6.37
CA THR A 38 11.95 1.98 -6.79
C THR A 38 12.42 1.09 -5.65
N ASP A 39 12.36 -0.21 -5.88
CA ASP A 39 12.94 -1.28 -5.06
C ASP A 39 14.35 -1.56 -5.58
N TRP A 40 15.37 -1.08 -4.87
CA TRP A 40 16.76 -1.11 -5.32
C TRP A 40 16.95 -0.63 -6.77
N THR A 41 16.88 -1.50 -7.78
CA THR A 41 17.00 -1.17 -9.21
C THR A 41 15.69 -1.32 -10.01
N ILE A 42 14.61 -1.81 -9.40
CA ILE A 42 13.34 -2.11 -10.06
C ILE A 42 12.35 -0.99 -9.75
N THR A 43 11.98 -0.22 -10.77
CA THR A 43 10.93 0.79 -10.68
C THR A 43 9.58 0.19 -11.04
N SER A 44 8.57 0.41 -10.20
CA SER A 44 7.19 -0.03 -10.45
C SER A 44 6.17 1.03 -10.00
N ASN A 45 4.92 0.86 -10.41
CA ASN A 45 3.79 1.62 -9.86
C ASN A 45 3.26 0.92 -8.58
N ALA A 46 2.10 1.39 -8.10
CA ALA A 46 1.44 0.85 -6.92
C ALA A 46 0.91 -0.60 -7.06
N ASP A 47 0.79 -1.15 -8.27
CA ASP A 47 0.43 -2.57 -8.46
C ASP A 47 1.60 -3.51 -8.15
N GLY A 48 2.81 -2.97 -8.07
CA GLY A 48 4.02 -3.72 -7.79
C GLY A 48 4.49 -4.55 -9.00
N TYR A 49 5.23 -5.62 -8.72
CA TYR A 49 5.78 -6.49 -9.75
C TYR A 49 5.91 -7.96 -9.28
N GLU A 50 5.90 -8.88 -10.24
CA GLU A 50 6.14 -10.30 -10.01
C GLU A 50 7.63 -10.60 -9.93
N SER A 51 8.03 -11.64 -9.19
CA SER A 51 9.43 -12.03 -9.03
C SER A 51 10.15 -12.20 -10.38
N PRO A 52 11.09 -11.32 -10.74
CA PRO A 52 11.77 -11.38 -12.04
C PRO A 52 12.87 -12.44 -12.11
N ASN A 53 13.24 -13.02 -10.96
CA ASN A 53 14.29 -14.04 -10.86
C ASN A 53 13.98 -15.03 -9.72
N PHE A 54 14.68 -16.17 -9.75
CA PHE A 54 14.47 -17.25 -8.79
C PHE A 54 14.81 -16.86 -7.34
N PHE A 55 15.77 -15.96 -7.12
CA PHE A 55 16.12 -15.49 -5.79
C PHE A 55 14.94 -14.73 -5.14
N LEU A 56 14.38 -13.74 -5.84
CA LEU A 56 13.19 -13.02 -5.37
C LEU A 56 12.00 -13.96 -5.24
N LYS A 57 11.87 -14.97 -6.12
CA LYS A 57 10.82 -15.99 -6.00
C LYS A 57 10.90 -16.76 -4.67
N LEU A 58 12.09 -17.14 -4.23
CA LEU A 58 12.31 -17.80 -2.93
C LEU A 58 12.05 -16.87 -1.73
N CYS A 59 12.19 -15.55 -1.91
CA CYS A 59 11.97 -14.56 -0.86
C CYS A 59 10.52 -14.06 -0.74
N GLU A 60 9.60 -14.49 -1.60
CA GLU A 60 8.20 -14.00 -1.61
C GLU A 60 7.49 -14.15 -0.26
N GLY A 61 7.80 -15.20 0.48
CA GLY A 61 7.27 -15.46 1.84
C GLY A 61 7.76 -14.49 2.91
N LEU A 62 8.81 -13.70 2.62
CA LEU A 62 9.40 -12.73 3.55
C LEU A 62 8.83 -11.32 3.37
N ARG A 63 8.04 -11.09 2.31
CA ARG A 63 7.28 -9.85 2.13
C ARG A 63 6.35 -9.64 3.32
N ARG A 64 6.08 -8.38 3.65
CA ARG A 64 5.12 -8.05 4.70
C ARG A 64 3.70 -8.58 4.44
N MET A 65 3.28 -8.60 3.17
CA MET A 65 2.08 -9.31 2.72
C MET A 65 2.48 -10.38 1.68
N PRO A 66 2.76 -11.63 2.11
CA PRO A 66 3.31 -12.68 1.24
C PRO A 66 2.48 -13.01 0.01
N ASN A 67 1.16 -12.82 0.08
CA ASN A 67 0.20 -13.14 -0.98
C ASN A 67 -0.08 -11.94 -1.92
N SER A 68 0.79 -10.93 -1.95
CA SER A 68 0.66 -9.77 -2.85
C SER A 68 1.97 -9.48 -3.56
N PRO A 69 1.97 -8.85 -4.75
CA PRO A 69 3.17 -8.59 -5.54
C PRO A 69 4.23 -7.82 -4.75
N TRP A 70 5.49 -7.96 -5.17
CA TRP A 70 6.58 -7.14 -4.64
C TRP A 70 6.26 -5.67 -4.85
N PHE A 71 6.51 -4.85 -3.84
CA PHE A 71 6.38 -3.40 -3.95
C PHE A 71 4.99 -2.93 -4.40
N SER A 72 3.96 -3.74 -4.16
CA SER A 72 2.58 -3.28 -4.29
C SER A 72 2.21 -2.38 -3.10
N LEU A 73 1.30 -1.44 -3.32
CA LEU A 73 0.79 -0.57 -2.25
C LEU A 73 -0.19 -1.36 -1.38
N ILE A 74 0.14 -1.49 -0.10
CA ILE A 74 -0.66 -2.20 0.89
C ILE A 74 -1.24 -1.21 1.90
N GLY A 75 -2.51 -1.40 2.25
CA GLY A 75 -3.20 -0.71 3.33
C GLY A 75 -3.29 -1.57 4.59
N SER A 76 -3.43 -0.90 5.74
CA SER A 76 -3.70 -1.47 7.06
C SER A 76 -4.57 -0.51 7.86
N ILE A 77 -5.41 -1.02 8.75
CA ILE A 77 -6.19 -0.23 9.68
C ILE A 77 -5.57 -0.36 11.07
N ASP A 78 -5.09 0.76 11.62
CA ASP A 78 -4.38 0.88 12.91
C ASP A 78 -3.08 0.07 13.01
N LYS A 79 -2.40 -0.18 11.87
CA LYS A 79 -1.19 -1.01 11.76
C LYS A 79 -1.40 -2.47 12.20
N ASP A 80 -2.65 -2.92 12.20
CA ASP A 80 -3.01 -4.30 12.48
C ASP A 80 -2.67 -5.22 11.29
N GLN A 81 -1.92 -6.28 11.55
CA GLN A 81 -1.46 -7.24 10.55
C GLN A 81 -2.61 -8.08 9.99
N ASP A 82 -3.68 -8.30 10.77
CA ASP A 82 -4.85 -9.04 10.31
C ASP A 82 -5.77 -8.17 9.43
N SER A 83 -5.46 -6.87 9.33
CA SER A 83 -6.21 -5.91 8.51
C SER A 83 -5.51 -5.52 7.21
N LEU A 84 -4.44 -6.23 6.82
CA LEU A 84 -3.72 -5.92 5.59
C LEU A 84 -4.58 -6.16 4.34
N PHE A 85 -4.50 -5.24 3.39
CA PHE A 85 -5.16 -5.39 2.09
C PHE A 85 -4.36 -4.75 0.96
N LEU A 86 -4.30 -5.43 -0.19
CA LEU A 86 -3.75 -4.87 -1.42
C LEU A 86 -4.61 -3.68 -1.88
N ILE A 87 -3.99 -2.50 -2.03
CA ILE A 87 -4.59 -1.30 -2.63
C ILE A 87 -4.29 -1.27 -4.12
N GLY A 88 -3.04 -1.45 -4.55
CA GLY A 88 -2.70 -1.32 -5.98
C GLY A 88 -2.90 0.10 -6.51
N THR A 89 -3.05 0.26 -7.82
CA THR A 89 -3.36 1.53 -8.48
C THR A 89 -4.82 1.95 -8.33
N ASN A 90 -5.75 1.00 -8.20
CA ASN A 90 -7.18 1.25 -8.13
C ASN A 90 -7.90 0.16 -7.32
N LYS A 91 -8.69 0.54 -6.31
CA LYS A 91 -9.41 -0.38 -5.43
C LYS A 91 -10.72 0.20 -4.92
N GLN A 92 -11.81 -0.56 -5.05
CA GLN A 92 -12.99 -0.38 -4.20
C GLN A 92 -12.88 -1.28 -2.97
N PHE A 93 -13.19 -0.73 -1.80
CA PHE A 93 -13.00 -1.42 -0.52
C PHE A 93 -14.02 -0.96 0.50
N THR A 94 -14.75 -1.93 1.06
CA THR A 94 -15.61 -1.71 2.24
C THR A 94 -14.77 -1.93 3.49
N ALA A 95 -14.66 -0.92 4.34
CA ALA A 95 -13.83 -1.03 5.54
C ALA A 95 -14.45 -2.01 6.55
N PRO A 96 -13.73 -3.08 6.96
CA PRO A 96 -14.27 -4.08 7.88
C PRO A 96 -14.33 -3.56 9.33
N LYS A 97 -13.56 -2.52 9.65
CA LYS A 97 -13.50 -1.90 10.97
C LYS A 97 -13.20 -0.40 10.85
N THR A 98 -13.57 0.36 11.88
CA THR A 98 -13.24 1.78 12.01
C THR A 98 -11.80 1.92 12.51
N GLY A 99 -11.02 2.85 11.93
CA GLY A 99 -9.65 3.12 12.38
C GLY A 99 -8.84 3.98 11.43
N ARG A 100 -7.59 4.24 11.78
CA ARG A 100 -6.64 5.04 10.98
C ARG A 100 -6.06 4.20 9.85
N LEU A 101 -6.11 4.72 8.62
CA LEU A 101 -5.45 4.09 7.47
C LEU A 101 -3.94 4.34 7.53
N TYR A 102 -3.18 3.25 7.46
CA TYR A 102 -1.74 3.24 7.25
C TYR A 102 -1.40 2.53 5.94
N CYS A 103 -0.35 2.96 5.26
CA CYS A 103 0.09 2.35 4.00
C CYS A 103 1.60 2.08 3.96
N PHE A 104 2.03 1.17 3.08
CA PHE A 104 3.44 0.86 2.85
C PHE A 104 3.68 0.15 1.50
N ALA A 105 4.95 0.11 1.05
CA ALA A 105 5.40 -0.71 -0.09
C ALA A 105 5.62 -2.16 0.32
N ASN A 106 5.05 -3.14 -0.39
CA ASN A 106 5.14 -4.55 0.00
C ASN A 106 6.54 -5.16 -0.19
N ASP A 107 7.39 -5.05 0.83
CA ASP A 107 8.79 -5.42 0.76
C ASP A 107 9.22 -6.15 2.06
N VAL A 108 10.43 -6.69 2.10
CA VAL A 108 11.06 -7.27 3.30
C VAL A 108 11.54 -6.14 4.21
N ILE A 109 11.18 -6.18 5.50
CA ILE A 109 11.46 -5.09 6.47
C ILE A 109 12.92 -4.62 6.47
N ILE A 110 13.89 -5.53 6.36
CA ILE A 110 15.32 -5.20 6.40
C ILE A 110 15.83 -4.54 5.10
N ALA A 111 15.06 -4.60 4.00
CA ALA A 111 15.46 -4.08 2.70
C ALA A 111 15.06 -2.60 2.50
N TYR A 112 14.12 -2.06 3.29
CA TYR A 112 13.53 -0.72 3.10
C TYR A 112 14.54 0.43 2.94
N GLY A 113 15.76 0.28 3.46
CA GLY A 113 16.83 1.27 3.32
C GLY A 113 17.27 1.53 1.88
N ASN A 114 17.07 0.59 0.95
CA ASN A 114 17.43 0.74 -0.46
C ASN A 114 16.27 1.27 -1.35
N ASN A 115 15.09 1.45 -0.76
CA ASN A 115 13.89 1.94 -1.43
C ASN A 115 14.02 3.43 -1.77
N ARG A 116 13.41 3.86 -2.87
CA ARG A 116 13.40 5.26 -3.32
C ARG A 116 12.05 5.66 -3.89
N ASP A 117 11.80 6.96 -3.85
CA ASP A 117 10.61 7.61 -4.37
C ASP A 117 9.31 7.17 -3.65
N SER A 118 8.17 7.61 -4.17
CA SER A 118 6.89 7.57 -3.46
C SER A 118 5.69 7.44 -4.39
N ILE A 119 4.58 6.99 -3.81
CA ILE A 119 3.28 6.91 -4.47
C ILE A 119 2.36 8.02 -3.94
N GLN A 120 1.54 8.61 -4.81
CA GLN A 120 0.49 9.55 -4.41
C GLN A 120 -0.83 8.80 -4.32
N LEU A 121 -1.41 8.71 -3.12
CA LEU A 121 -2.65 8.01 -2.84
C LEU A 121 -3.79 8.99 -2.61
N THR A 122 -4.88 8.83 -3.34
CA THR A 122 -6.14 9.52 -3.10
C THR A 122 -7.19 8.53 -2.61
N VAL A 123 -7.94 8.92 -1.57
CA VAL A 123 -9.03 8.10 -1.00
C VAL A 123 -10.32 8.91 -1.02
N THR A 124 -11.36 8.34 -1.62
CA THR A 124 -12.69 8.94 -1.74
C THR A 124 -13.71 8.06 -1.03
N SER A 125 -14.49 8.61 -0.10
CA SER A 125 -15.63 7.87 0.46
C SER A 125 -16.75 7.81 -0.59
N LEU A 126 -17.28 6.61 -0.83
CA LEU A 126 -18.45 6.43 -1.69
C LEU A 126 -19.73 6.64 -0.88
N THR A 127 -20.86 6.84 -1.56
CA THR A 127 -22.18 6.97 -0.93
C THR A 127 -22.99 5.72 -1.16
#